data_AF-A0A832TE37-F1
#
_entry.id   AF-A0A832TE37-F1
#
_cell.length_a   1.000
_cell.length_b   1.000
_cell.length_c   1.000
_cell.angle_alpha   90.00
_cell.angle_beta   90.00
_cell.angle_gamma   90.00
#
_symmetry.space_group_name_H-M   'P 1'
#
loop_
_entity.id
_entity.type
_entity.pdbx_description
1 polymer ?
#
loop_
_entity_poly.entity_id
_entity_poly.type
_entity_poly.pdbx_seq_one_letter_code
_entity_poly.pdbx_strand_id
1 'polypeptide(L)' 'MVGEANPKMALKECPVCGSDVDERSQYCPECGNDFDPDAMADY' A
#
# COMPACT_ATOMS: atom_id res chain seq x y z
N MET A 1 -22.82 -1.26 17.44
CA MET A 1 -21.58 -2.06 17.54
C MET A 1 -21.05 -2.17 16.12
N VAL A 2 -20.36 -1.15 15.60
CA VAL A 2 -19.74 -1.27 14.27
C VAL A 2 -18.40 -1.98 14.48
N GLY A 3 -18.27 -3.16 13.89
CA GLY A 3 -17.13 -4.05 14.07
C GLY A 3 -15.86 -3.40 13.57
N GLU A 4 -14.91 -3.21 14.49
CA GLU A 4 -13.55 -2.79 14.21
C GLU A 4 -12.81 -3.98 13.59
N ALA A 5 -12.96 -4.15 12.27
CA ALA A 5 -12.01 -4.94 11.51
C ALA A 5 -10.71 -4.12 11.46
N ASN A 6 -9.85 -4.31 12.47
CA ASN A 6 -8.47 -3.86 12.46
C ASN A 6 -7.82 -4.52 11.23
N PRO A 7 -7.60 -3.78 10.13
CA PRO A 7 -6.94 -4.39 8.99
C PRO A 7 -5.52 -4.64 9.46
N LYS A 8 -5.17 -5.91 9.64
CA LYS A 8 -3.78 -6.32 9.85
C LYS A 8 -2.95 -5.56 8.82
N MET A 9 -2.14 -4.61 9.29
CA MET A 9 -1.16 -3.89 8.48
C MET A 9 -0.19 -4.94 7.96
N ALA A 10 -0.51 -5.49 6.80
CA ALA A 10 0.40 -6.32 6.07
C ALA A 10 1.25 -5.37 5.22
N LEU A 11 2.55 -5.43 5.50
CA LEU A 11 3.56 -4.57 4.90
C LEU A 11 4.21 -5.35 3.76
N LYS A 12 4.40 -4.71 2.61
CA LYS A 12 5.19 -5.18 1.47
C LYS A 12 6.52 -4.44 1.43
N GLU A 13 7.59 -5.15 1.08
CA GLU A 13 8.89 -4.54 0.86
C GLU A 13 8.89 -3.78 -0.48
N CYS A 14 9.36 -2.54 -0.48
CA CYS A 14 9.52 -1.77 -1.70
C CYS A 14 10.68 -2.35 -2.53
N PRO A 15 10.46 -2.77 -3.79
CA PRO A 15 11.52 -3.29 -4.64
C PRO A 15 12.54 -2.22 -5.09
N VAL A 16 12.27 -0.93 -4.85
CA VAL A 16 13.14 0.18 -5.25
C VAL A 16 14.12 0.55 -4.15
N CYS A 17 13.65 0.70 -2.92
CA CYS A 17 14.50 1.11 -1.78
C CYS A 17 14.67 0.03 -0.70
N GLY A 18 13.85 -1.01 -0.70
CA GLY A 18 13.83 -2.05 0.35
C GLY A 18 13.09 -1.66 1.62
N SER A 19 12.37 -0.53 1.64
CA SER A 19 11.60 -0.10 2.82
C SER A 19 10.30 -0.89 2.96
N ASP A 20 9.89 -1.17 4.18
CA ASP A 20 8.56 -1.72 4.49
C ASP A 20 7.48 -0.67 4.24
N VAL A 21 6.54 -0.97 3.33
CA VAL A 21 5.42 -0.10 3.00
C VAL A 21 4.12 -0.84 3.17
N ASP A 22 3.06 -0.18 3.61
CA ASP A 22 1.72 -0.78 3.68
C ASP A 22 1.31 -1.38 2.32
N GLU A 23 0.74 -2.58 2.33
CA GLU A 23 0.30 -3.25 1.11
C GLU A 23 -0.76 -2.42 0.37
N ARG A 24 -1.54 -1.64 1.13
CA ARG A 24 -2.59 -0.72 0.66
C ARG A 24 -2.06 0.64 0.23
N SER A 25 -0.79 0.94 0.47
CA SER A 25 -0.19 2.17 0.00
C SER A 25 -0.05 2.14 -1.51
N GLN A 26 -0.55 3.21 -2.13
CA GLN A 26 -0.50 3.48 -3.57
C GLN A 26 0.89 3.93 -4.02
N TYR A 27 1.75 4.36 -3.08
CA TYR A 27 3.13 4.76 -3.35
C TYR A 27 4.01 4.56 -2.11
N CYS A 28 5.32 4.54 -2.32
CA CYS A 28 6.32 4.43 -1.27
C CYS A 28 6.56 5.83 -0.66
N PRO A 29 6.30 6.03 0.64
CA PRO A 29 6.59 7.31 1.30
C PRO A 29 8.08 7.57 1.50
N GLU A 30 8.91 6.53 1.39
CA GLU A 30 10.36 6.62 1.62
C GLU A 30 11.12 7.04 0.36
N CYS A 31 10.80 6.44 -0.79
CA CYS A 31 11.49 6.72 -2.07
C CYS A 31 10.63 7.43 -3.12
N GLY A 32 9.30 7.43 -2.95
CA GLY A 32 8.36 8.02 -3.91
C GLY A 32 7.88 7.08 -5.03
N ASN A 33 8.25 5.79 -5.03
CA ASN A 33 7.82 4.83 -6.05
C ASN A 33 6.31 4.54 -5.98
N ASP A 34 5.58 4.69 -7.07
CA ASP A 34 4.18 4.32 -7.21
C ASP A 34 3.97 2.78 -7.24
N PHE A 35 2.96 2.31 -6.50
CA PHE A 35 2.57 0.91 -6.36
C PHE A 35 1.14 0.63 -6.85
N ASP A 36 0.46 1.60 -7.44
CA ASP A 36 -0.96 1.52 -7.74
C ASP A 36 -1.23 0.93 -9.14
N PRO A 37 -1.83 -0.27 -9.23
CA PRO A 37 -2.40 -0.78 -10.48
C PRO A 37 -3.92 -0.50 -10.63
N ASP A 38 -4.56 0.19 -9.68
CA ASP A 38 -6.03 0.28 -9.57
C ASP A 38 -6.63 1.59 -10.13
N ALA A 39 -5.78 2.56 -10.49
CA ALA A 39 -6.20 3.81 -11.14
C ALA A 39 -6.97 3.64 -12.48
N MET A 40 -7.19 2.42 -12.96
CA MET A 40 -7.74 2.12 -14.28
C MET A 40 -9.01 1.22 -14.27
N ALA A 41 -9.58 0.85 -13.11
CA ALA A 41 -10.68 -0.12 -13.04
C ALA A 41 -12.11 0.46 -13.17
N ASP A 42 -12.28 1.78 -13.29
CA ASP A 42 -13.60 2.44 -13.36
C ASP A 42 -13.69 3.47 -14.51
N TYR A 43 -13.33 3.09 -15.73
CA TYR A 43 -13.72 3.83 -16.94
C TYR A 43 -14.49 2.95 -17.93
#